data_AF-A0A538IYT0-F1
#
_entry.id   AF-A0A538IYT0-F1
#
_cell.length_a   1.000
_cell.length_b   1.000
_cell.length_c   1.000
_cell.angle_alpha   90.00
_cell.angle_beta   90.00
_cell.angle_gamma   90.00
#
_symmetry.space_group_name_H-M   'P 1'
#
loop_
_entity.id
_entity.type
_entity.pdbx_description
1 polymer ?
#
loop_
_entity_poly.entity_id
_entity_poly.type
_entity_poly.pdbx_seq_one_letter_code
_entity_poly.pdbx_strand_id
1 'polypeptide(L)'
;MEGVQALAEEIAKLEDTYGYTGLVDGNRAWLAWRKGDSGAAERCANASLSNMSATGPSGPGFFQWTARFPLLAVCVERDELAAAARHAVAMLDETQQPLPPELESALREALDGGSRRAFARALELATAAGYV
;
A
#
# COMPACT_ATOMS: atom_id res chain seq x y z
N MET A 1 14.73 -11.77 -14.33
CA MET A 1 14.85 -10.82 -13.21
C MET A 1 15.74 -9.64 -13.56
N GLU A 2 16.87 -9.82 -14.26
CA GLU A 2 17.76 -8.71 -14.68
C GLU A 2 17.06 -7.59 -15.47
N GLY A 3 16.17 -7.93 -16.42
CA GLY A 3 15.44 -6.91 -17.19
C GLY A 3 14.54 -5.99 -16.36
N VAL A 4 13.91 -6.52 -15.30
CA VAL A 4 13.04 -5.71 -14.40
C VAL A 4 13.89 -4.77 -13.53
N GLN A 5 15.10 -5.20 -13.16
CA GLN A 5 16.02 -4.37 -12.39
C GLN A 5 16.57 -3.21 -13.22
N ALA A 6 16.95 -3.46 -14.47
CA ALA A 6 17.39 -2.41 -15.40
C ALA A 6 16.30 -1.37 -15.65
N LEU A 7 15.05 -1.80 -15.85
CA LEU A 7 13.91 -0.89 -16.01
C LEU A 7 13.63 -0.08 -14.74
N ALA A 8 13.83 -0.65 -13.55
CA ALA A 8 13.67 0.09 -12.30
C ALA A 8 14.75 1.15 -12.10
N GLU A 9 15.99 0.88 -12.52
CA GLU A 9 17.07 1.87 -12.52
C GLU A 9 16.80 3.01 -13.51
N GLU A 10 16.15 2.71 -14.64
CA GLU A 10 15.71 3.73 -15.60
C GLU A 10 14.62 4.62 -15.01
N ILE A 11 13.62 4.05 -14.32
CA ILE A 11 12.58 4.82 -13.63
C ILE A 11 13.20 5.74 -12.56
N ALA A 12 14.16 5.23 -11.78
CA ALA A 12 14.82 6.02 -10.74
C ALA A 12 15.54 7.27 -11.28
N LYS A 13 16.09 7.21 -12.50
CA LYS A 13 16.73 8.37 -13.16
C LYS A 13 15.74 9.45 -13.57
N LEU A 14 14.45 9.12 -13.65
CA LEU A 14 13.40 10.03 -14.08
C LEU A 14 12.60 10.63 -12.90
N GLU A 15 13.06 10.41 -11.67
CA GLU A 15 12.36 10.85 -10.45
C GLU A 15 12.10 12.35 -10.44
N ASP A 16 13.12 13.16 -10.76
CA ASP A 16 12.99 14.63 -10.80
C ASP A 16 11.97 15.12 -11.85
N THR A 17 11.66 14.27 -12.84
CA THR A 17 10.71 14.59 -13.92
C THR A 17 9.29 14.10 -13.61
N TYR A 18 9.15 12.90 -13.04
CA TYR A 18 7.83 12.24 -12.92
C TYR A 18 7.47 11.75 -11.52
N GLY A 19 8.42 11.61 -10.60
CA GLY A 19 8.15 11.19 -9.21
C GLY A 19 7.79 9.71 -9.01
N TYR A 20 7.99 8.83 -10.00
CA TYR A 20 7.42 7.47 -9.97
C TYR A 20 8.03 6.51 -8.93
N THR A 21 9.13 6.87 -8.27
CA THR A 21 9.81 5.99 -7.31
C THR A 21 8.87 5.53 -6.20
N GLY A 22 8.01 6.43 -5.70
CA GLY A 22 6.99 6.09 -4.69
C GLY A 22 6.07 4.95 -5.14
N LEU A 23 5.51 5.05 -6.35
CA LEU A 23 4.62 4.02 -6.90
C LEU A 23 5.35 2.70 -7.17
N VAL A 24 6.59 2.77 -7.66
CA VAL A 24 7.41 1.56 -7.89
C VAL A 24 7.66 0.83 -6.58
N ASP A 25 8.00 1.55 -5.51
CA ASP A 25 8.27 0.95 -4.20
C ASP A 25 6.99 0.39 -3.55
N GLY A 26 5.82 1.00 -3.78
CA GLY A 26 4.53 0.45 -3.34
C GLY A 26 4.25 -0.90 -4.00
N ASN A 27 4.42 -0.99 -5.32
CA ASN A 27 4.30 -2.25 -6.05
C ASN A 27 5.34 -3.30 -5.63
N ARG A 28 6.58 -2.89 -5.30
CA ARG A 28 7.60 -3.80 -4.76
C ARG A 28 7.21 -4.36 -3.39
N ALA A 29 6.58 -3.54 -2.55
CA ALA A 29 6.09 -3.99 -1.26
C ALA A 29 5.07 -5.13 -1.43
N TRP A 30 4.21 -5.00 -2.43
CA TRP A 30 3.24 -6.03 -2.78
C TRP A 30 3.90 -7.35 -3.20
N LEU A 31 4.87 -7.28 -4.11
CA LEU A 31 5.63 -8.45 -4.56
C LEU A 31 6.40 -9.12 -3.42
N ALA A 32 6.96 -8.35 -2.49
CA ALA A 32 7.65 -8.86 -1.32
C ALA A 32 6.68 -9.59 -0.37
N TRP A 33 5.53 -8.98 -0.07
CA TRP A 33 4.51 -9.58 0.78
C TRP A 33 4.00 -10.91 0.18
N ARG A 34 3.70 -10.93 -1.13
CA ARG A 34 3.27 -12.15 -1.85
C ARG A 34 4.32 -13.27 -1.86
N LYS A 35 5.59 -12.96 -1.64
CA LYS A 35 6.69 -13.93 -1.49
C LYS A 35 6.90 -14.38 -0.04
N GLY A 36 6.11 -13.87 0.91
CA GLY A 36 6.26 -14.15 2.34
C GLY A 36 7.39 -13.37 3.01
N ASP A 37 7.96 -12.35 2.36
CA ASP A 37 8.97 -11.48 2.97
C ASP A 37 8.30 -10.21 3.52
N SER A 38 7.62 -10.36 4.67
CA SER A 38 6.94 -9.25 5.36
C SER A 38 7.91 -8.12 5.75
N GLY A 39 9.20 -8.43 5.94
CA GLY A 39 10.23 -7.42 6.25
C GLY A 39 10.57 -6.55 5.04
N ALA A 40 10.76 -7.15 3.86
CA ALA A 40 10.94 -6.39 2.62
C ALA A 40 9.68 -5.63 2.23
N ALA A 41 8.49 -6.22 2.44
CA ALA A 41 7.22 -5.55 2.20
C ALA A 41 7.11 -4.25 2.99
N GLU A 42 7.38 -4.31 4.29
CA GLU A 42 7.35 -3.14 5.18
C GLU A 42 8.38 -2.07 4.78
N ARG A 43 9.62 -2.46 4.45
CA ARG A 43 10.66 -1.51 4.01
C ARG A 43 10.25 -0.77 2.73
N CYS A 44 9.81 -1.52 1.71
CA CYS A 44 9.39 -0.94 0.44
C CYS A 44 8.16 -0.04 0.59
N ALA A 45 7.15 -0.46 1.37
CA ALA A 45 5.95 0.32 1.56
C ALA A 45 6.22 1.61 2.34
N ASN A 46 7.09 1.58 3.35
CA ASN A 46 7.47 2.81 4.06
C ASN A 46 8.27 3.76 3.17
N ALA A 47 9.21 3.26 2.36
CA ALA A 47 9.92 4.08 1.38
C ALA A 47 8.96 4.73 0.38
N SER A 48 7.99 3.96 -0.11
CA SER A 48 6.92 4.43 -0.98
C SER A 48 6.14 5.60 -0.36
N LEU A 49 5.69 5.47 0.88
CA LEU A 49 4.94 6.52 1.59
C LEU A 49 5.79 7.75 1.92
N SER A 50 7.09 7.59 2.19
CA SER A 50 8.01 8.71 2.36
C SER A 50 8.14 9.54 1.08
N ASN A 51 8.24 8.87 -0.08
CA ASN A 51 8.35 9.51 -1.39
C ASN A 51 7.03 10.14 -1.87
N MET A 52 5.89 9.57 -1.48
CA MET A 52 4.53 10.10 -1.80
C MET A 52 3.99 11.08 -0.74
N SER A 53 4.86 11.63 0.10
CA SER A 53 4.48 12.64 1.10
C SER A 53 4.14 13.98 0.43
N ALA A 54 3.44 14.86 1.15
CA ALA A 54 3.01 16.16 0.63
C ALA A 54 4.15 17.09 0.17
N THR A 55 5.38 16.81 0.61
CA THR A 55 6.60 17.52 0.21
C THR A 55 7.39 16.79 -0.88
N GLY A 56 6.89 15.63 -1.35
CA GLY A 56 7.55 14.79 -2.35
C GLY A 56 7.34 15.27 -3.79
N PRO A 57 8.18 14.82 -4.74
CA PRO A 57 8.14 15.24 -6.14
C PRO A 57 6.82 14.89 -6.85
N SER A 58 6.13 13.85 -6.38
CA SER A 58 4.83 13.39 -6.91
C SER A 58 3.63 14.24 -6.52
N GLY A 59 3.81 15.22 -5.61
CA GLY A 59 2.70 15.91 -4.96
C GLY A 59 1.98 15.05 -3.91
N PRO A 60 0.98 15.61 -3.21
CA PRO A 60 0.34 14.94 -2.08
C PRO A 60 -0.51 13.73 -2.49
N GLY A 61 -0.25 12.58 -1.88
CA GLY A 61 -1.29 11.65 -1.45
C GLY A 61 -1.97 10.76 -2.49
N PHE A 62 -1.59 10.78 -3.77
CA PHE A 62 -2.24 9.91 -4.76
C PHE A 62 -1.77 8.45 -4.64
N PHE A 63 -2.71 7.50 -4.75
CA PHE A 63 -2.46 6.05 -4.81
C PHE A 63 -1.68 5.45 -3.62
N GLN A 64 -1.75 6.04 -2.41
CA GLN A 64 -1.07 5.46 -1.24
C GLN A 64 -1.55 4.05 -0.90
N TRP A 65 -2.74 3.65 -1.39
CA TRP A 65 -3.24 2.28 -1.28
C TRP A 65 -2.21 1.24 -1.76
N THR A 66 -1.37 1.58 -2.76
CA THR A 66 -0.29 0.71 -3.27
C THR A 66 0.73 0.30 -2.19
N ALA A 67 0.95 1.14 -1.17
CA ALA A 67 1.83 0.87 -0.03
C ALA A 67 1.05 0.52 1.25
N ARG A 68 -0.13 1.11 1.44
CA ARG A 68 -0.94 0.92 2.65
C ARG A 68 -1.57 -0.47 2.71
N PHE A 69 -1.98 -1.08 1.59
CA PHE A 69 -2.48 -2.45 1.62
C PHE A 69 -1.42 -3.48 2.05
N PRO A 70 -0.18 -3.48 1.50
CA PRO A 70 0.89 -4.33 2.00
C PRO A 70 1.19 -4.14 3.50
N LEU A 71 1.23 -2.89 3.98
CA LEU A 71 1.44 -2.62 5.41
C LEU A 71 0.27 -3.12 6.27
N LEU A 72 -0.96 -2.91 5.83
CA LEU A 72 -2.15 -3.46 6.48
C LEU A 72 -2.03 -4.99 6.57
N ALA A 73 -1.65 -5.67 5.49
CA ALA A 73 -1.47 -7.11 5.48
C ALA A 73 -0.38 -7.59 6.45
N VAL A 74 0.78 -6.92 6.47
CA VAL A 74 1.86 -7.21 7.43
C VAL A 74 1.39 -7.04 8.88
N CYS A 75 0.65 -5.97 9.18
CA CYS A 75 0.08 -5.76 10.51
C CYS A 75 -0.94 -6.85 10.88
N VAL A 76 -1.80 -7.26 9.94
CA VAL A 76 -2.77 -8.34 10.15
C VAL A 76 -2.07 -9.67 10.42
N GLU A 77 -1.00 -10.00 9.69
CA GLU A 77 -0.19 -11.20 9.93
C GLU A 77 0.35 -11.22 11.37
N ARG A 78 0.90 -10.09 11.81
CA ARG A 78 1.52 -9.89 13.14
C ARG A 78 0.53 -9.67 14.29
N ASP A 79 -0.77 -9.68 14.03
CA ASP A 79 -1.83 -9.34 15.01
C ASP A 79 -1.79 -7.90 15.53
N GLU A 80 -1.15 -7.00 14.79
CA GLU A 80 -1.02 -5.59 15.15
C GLU A 80 -2.25 -4.79 14.66
N LEU A 81 -3.44 -5.17 15.13
CA LEU A 81 -4.71 -4.68 14.58
C LEU A 81 -4.90 -3.17 14.70
N ALA A 82 -4.37 -2.55 15.75
CA ALA A 82 -4.36 -1.09 15.89
C ALA A 82 -3.50 -0.41 14.81
N ALA A 83 -2.40 -1.04 14.36
CA ALA A 83 -1.59 -0.55 13.27
C ALA A 83 -2.28 -0.76 11.91
N ALA A 84 -2.92 -1.93 11.72
CA ALA A 84 -3.74 -2.19 10.54
C ALA A 84 -4.86 -1.15 10.38
N ALA A 85 -5.54 -0.79 11.48
CA ALA A 85 -6.58 0.23 11.49
C ALA A 85 -6.08 1.59 11.03
N ARG A 86 -4.86 2.02 11.43
CA ARG A 86 -4.27 3.28 10.96
C ARG A 86 -4.09 3.31 9.45
N HIS A 87 -3.70 2.19 8.84
CA HIS A 87 -3.58 2.10 7.38
C HIS A 87 -4.93 2.13 6.68
N ALA A 88 -5.95 1.45 7.23
CA ALA A 88 -7.32 1.51 6.71
C ALA A 88 -7.89 2.94 6.77
N VAL A 89 -7.77 3.61 7.93
CA VAL A 89 -8.18 5.02 8.08
C VAL A 89 -7.50 5.92 7.06
N ALA A 90 -6.18 5.78 6.89
CA ALA A 90 -5.43 6.59 5.94
C ALA A 90 -5.88 6.37 4.48
N MET A 91 -6.30 5.16 4.10
CA MET A 91 -6.82 4.88 2.75
C MET A 91 -8.25 5.42 2.53
N LEU A 92 -9.03 5.61 3.61
CA LEU A 92 -10.40 6.11 3.57
C LEU A 92 -10.49 7.64 3.73
N ASP A 93 -9.35 8.32 3.86
CA ASP A 93 -9.29 9.78 3.94
C ASP A 93 -9.79 10.41 2.62
N GLU A 94 -10.57 11.49 2.72
CA GLU A 94 -11.21 12.14 1.56
C GLU A 94 -10.22 12.73 0.55
N THR A 95 -8.97 12.93 0.96
CA THR A 95 -7.89 13.40 0.07
C THR A 95 -7.30 12.28 -0.78
N GLN A 96 -7.62 11.02 -0.48
CA GLN A 96 -7.15 9.86 -1.24
C GLN A 96 -7.99 9.63 -2.49
N GLN A 97 -7.43 8.85 -3.43
CA GLN A 97 -8.23 8.30 -4.53
C GLN A 97 -9.36 7.42 -3.95
N PRO A 98 -10.63 7.63 -4.34
CA PRO A 98 -11.72 6.77 -3.91
C PRO A 98 -11.48 5.30 -4.24
N LEU A 99 -11.77 4.44 -3.27
CA LEU A 99 -11.76 2.98 -3.46
C LEU A 99 -13.09 2.51 -4.07
N PRO A 100 -13.13 1.31 -4.68
CA PRO A 100 -14.38 0.69 -5.05
C PRO A 100 -15.32 0.56 -3.84
N PRO A 101 -16.63 0.80 -3.98
CA PRO A 101 -17.56 0.85 -2.84
C PRO A 101 -17.53 -0.39 -1.94
N GLU A 102 -17.34 -1.58 -2.53
CA GLU A 102 -17.28 -2.84 -1.78
C GLU A 102 -16.04 -2.93 -0.90
N LEU A 103 -14.91 -2.41 -1.39
CA LEU A 103 -13.64 -2.39 -0.65
C LEU A 103 -13.66 -1.32 0.43
N GLU A 104 -14.23 -0.15 0.12
CA GLU A 104 -14.49 0.89 1.12
C GLU A 104 -15.38 0.37 2.27
N SER A 105 -16.50 -0.27 1.96
CA SER A 105 -17.39 -0.88 2.96
C SER A 105 -16.65 -1.89 3.83
N ALA A 106 -15.87 -2.78 3.21
CA ALA A 106 -15.12 -3.79 3.94
C ALA A 106 -14.06 -3.20 4.89
N LEU A 107 -13.38 -2.11 4.49
CA LEU A 107 -12.45 -1.40 5.37
C LEU A 107 -13.18 -0.71 6.53
N ARG A 108 -14.35 -0.10 6.29
CA ARG A 108 -15.17 0.51 7.35
C ARG A 108 -15.67 -0.54 8.35
N GLU A 109 -16.19 -1.67 7.86
CA GLU A 109 -16.60 -2.80 8.70
C GLU A 109 -15.42 -3.36 9.51
N ALA A 110 -14.23 -3.42 8.91
CA ALA A 110 -13.01 -3.85 9.62
C ALA A 110 -12.58 -2.87 10.71
N LEU A 111 -12.79 -1.57 10.52
CA LEU A 111 -12.55 -0.54 11.53
C LEU A 111 -13.56 -0.65 12.69
N ASP A 112 -14.83 -0.88 12.39
CA ASP A 112 -15.88 -1.03 13.41
C ASP A 112 -15.70 -2.32 14.24
N GLY A 113 -15.41 -3.43 13.57
CA GLY A 113 -15.25 -4.74 14.21
C GLY A 113 -13.86 -4.98 14.80
N GLY A 114 -12.84 -4.27 14.32
CA GLY A 114 -11.46 -4.33 14.83
C GLY A 114 -10.80 -5.71 14.81
N SER A 115 -11.31 -6.65 14.01
CA SER A 115 -10.88 -8.06 14.06
C SER A 115 -9.95 -8.42 12.91
N ARG A 116 -9.00 -9.34 13.18
CA ARG A 116 -8.12 -9.94 12.15
C ARG A 116 -8.93 -10.45 10.96
N ARG A 117 -10.07 -11.11 11.21
CA ARG A 117 -10.92 -11.67 10.15
C ARG A 117 -11.51 -10.59 9.24
N ALA A 118 -11.94 -9.46 9.81
CA ALA A 118 -12.53 -8.38 9.02
C ALA A 118 -11.46 -7.69 8.14
N PHE A 119 -10.27 -7.42 8.69
CA PHE A 119 -9.17 -6.90 7.89
C PHE A 119 -8.69 -7.88 6.81
N ALA A 120 -8.62 -9.18 7.12
CA ALA A 120 -8.30 -10.21 6.12
C ALA A 120 -9.32 -10.22 4.98
N ARG A 121 -10.62 -10.06 5.29
CA ARG A 121 -11.66 -9.97 4.27
C ARG A 121 -11.50 -8.75 3.36
N ALA A 122 -11.15 -7.59 3.92
CA ALA A 122 -10.86 -6.40 3.12
C ALA A 122 -9.66 -6.62 2.18
N LEU A 123 -8.61 -7.31 2.63
CA LEU A 123 -7.45 -7.67 1.80
C LEU A 123 -7.80 -8.64 0.66
N GLU A 124 -8.67 -9.63 0.92
CA GLU A 124 -9.18 -10.53 -0.12
C GLU A 124 -9.93 -9.77 -1.22
N LEU A 125 -10.79 -8.83 -0.82
CA LEU A 125 -11.54 -7.98 -1.75
C LEU A 125 -10.61 -7.05 -2.55
N ALA A 126 -9.62 -6.46 -1.89
CA ALA A 126 -8.59 -5.66 -2.57
C ALA A 126 -7.84 -6.50 -3.61
N THR A 127 -7.54 -7.76 -3.28
CA THR A 127 -6.87 -8.70 -4.20
C THR A 127 -7.73 -9.00 -5.41
N ALA A 128 -9.00 -9.33 -5.19
CA ALA A 128 -9.94 -9.62 -6.27
C ALA A 128 -10.18 -8.40 -7.18
N ALA A 129 -10.07 -7.19 -6.65
CA ALA A 129 -10.23 -5.93 -7.39
C ALA A 129 -8.95 -5.43 -8.06
N GLY A 130 -7.79 -6.10 -7.87
CA GLY A 130 -6.51 -5.68 -8.45
C GLY A 130 -5.84 -4.50 -7.74
N TYR A 131 -6.23 -4.22 -6.48
CA TYR A 131 -5.58 -3.25 -5.58
C TYR A 131 -4.50 -3.89 -4.71
N VAL A 132 -4.53 -5.22 -4.66
CA VAL A 132 -3.53 -6.12 -4.10
C VAL A 132 -3.25 -7.08 -5.25
#